data_AF-A0A6V7I1R7-F1
#
_entry.id   AF-A0A6V7I1R7-F1
#
_cell.length_a   1.000
_cell.length_b   1.000
_cell.length_c   1.000
_cell.angle_alpha   90.00
_cell.angle_beta   90.00
_cell.angle_gamma   90.00
#
_symmetry.space_group_name_H-M   'P 1'
#
loop_
_entity.id
_entity.type
_entity.pdbx_description
1 polymer ?
#
loop_
_entity_poly.entity_id
_entity_poly.type
_entity_poly.pdbx_seq_one_letter_code
_entity_poly.pdbx_strand_id
1 'polypeptide(L)' 'VMDRCDLNKMTSSNLAVVFGPNLVRAPPSVGMSLSAIGPINQFVDFLFTYQDKIFII' A
#
# COMPACT_ATOMS: atom_id res chain seq x y z
N VAL A 1 10.43 -4.20 -7.55
CA VAL A 1 9.24 -4.16 -8.44
C VAL A 1 8.99 -2.75 -8.95
N MET A 2 8.93 -1.77 -8.04
CA MET A 2 8.78 -0.35 -8.38
C MET A 2 9.92 0.21 -9.24
N ASP A 3 11.16 -0.29 -9.08
CA ASP A 3 12.32 0.18 -9.86
C ASP A 3 12.21 -0.10 -11.37
N ARG A 4 11.26 -0.95 -11.78
CA ARG A 4 10.96 -1.28 -13.19
C ARG A 4 9.54 -0.85 -13.58
N CYS A 5 9.03 0.23 -12.98
CA CYS A 5 7.69 0.74 -13.23
C CYS A 5 7.49 1.25 -14.67
N ASP A 6 8.58 1.60 -15.36
CA ASP A 6 8.61 1.92 -16.78
C ASP A 6 8.17 0.73 -17.65
N LEU A 7 8.49 -0.51 -17.26
CA LEU A 7 8.12 -1.73 -17.98
C LEU A 7 6.77 -2.29 -17.51
N ASN A 8 6.57 -2.42 -16.20
CA ASN A 8 5.40 -3.11 -15.64
C ASN A 8 4.22 -2.16 -15.30
N LYS A 9 4.43 -0.85 -15.37
CA LYS A 9 3.45 0.20 -15.05
C LYS A 9 2.95 0.19 -13.60
N MET A 10 3.63 -0.51 -12.70
CA MET A 10 3.30 -0.58 -11.27
C MET A 10 4.17 0.41 -10.50
N THR A 11 3.68 1.65 -10.40
CA THR A 11 4.21 2.67 -9.48
C THR A 11 3.89 2.30 -8.03
N SER A 12 4.50 3.01 -7.07
CA SER A 12 4.21 2.84 -5.64
C SER A 12 2.71 3.01 -5.35
N SER A 13 2.06 4.03 -5.93
CA SER A 13 0.63 4.27 -5.77
C SER A 13 -0.24 3.15 -6.38
N ASN A 14 0.13 2.61 -7.55
CA ASN A 14 -0.59 1.47 -8.13
C ASN A 14 -0.49 0.21 -7.26
N LEU A 15 0.70 -0.04 -6.70
CA LEU A 15 0.91 -1.13 -5.76
C LEU A 15 0.15 -0.89 -4.46
N ALA A 16 0.13 0.34 -3.95
CA ALA A 16 -0.55 0.66 -2.71
C ALA A 16 -2.06 0.40 -2.77
N VAL A 17 -2.70 0.62 -3.92
CA VAL A 17 -4.13 0.31 -4.11
C VAL A 17 -4.41 -1.19 -4.00
N VAL A 18 -3.55 -2.04 -4.57
CA VAL A 18 -3.76 -3.50 -4.56
C VAL A 18 -3.24 -4.17 -3.28
N PHE A 19 -2.22 -3.61 -2.64
CA PHE A 19 -1.66 -4.13 -1.39
C PHE A 19 -2.34 -3.57 -0.13
N GLY A 20 -2.92 -2.37 -0.19
CA GLY A 20 -3.60 -1.70 0.94
C GLY A 20 -4.53 -2.64 1.72
N PRO A 21 -5.56 -3.21 1.10
CA PRO A 21 -6.49 -4.12 1.77
C PRO A 21 -5.87 -5.45 2.23
N ASN A 22 -4.75 -5.86 1.63
CA ASN A 22 -4.04 -7.10 1.99
C ASN A 22 -3.14 -6.91 3.21
N LEU A 23 -2.59 -5.71 3.41
CA LEU A 23 -1.69 -5.37 4.51
C LEU A 23 -2.44 -4.81 5.73
N VAL A 24 -3.49 -4.02 5.50
CA VAL A 24 -4.28 -3.39 6.56
C VAL A 24 -5.74 -3.75 6.35
N ARG A 25 -6.30 -4.50 7.30
CA ARG A 25 -7.71 -4.88 7.29
C ARG A 25 -8.29 -4.92 8.69
N ALA A 26 -9.55 -4.51 8.78
CA ALA A 26 -10.33 -4.69 9.98
C ALA A 26 -10.53 -6.19 10.27
N PRO A 27 -10.73 -6.57 11.55
CA PRO A 27 -11.11 -7.93 11.90
C PRO A 27 -12.37 -8.39 11.14
N PRO A 28 -12.47 -9.67 10.76
CA PRO A 28 -13.62 -10.18 9.99
C PRO A 28 -14.98 -9.90 10.64
N SER A 29 -15.04 -9.82 11.98
CA SER A 29 -16.26 -9.54 12.73
C SER A 29 -16.76 -8.10 12.63
N VAL A 30 -15.88 -7.15 12.33
CA VAL A 30 -16.21 -5.71 12.27
C VAL A 30 -16.44 -5.27 10.83
N GLY A 31 -15.76 -5.90 9.87
CA GLY A 31 -15.75 -5.45 8.48
C GLY A 31 -14.97 -4.13 8.33
N MET A 32 -14.65 -3.77 7.09
CA MET A 32 -13.90 -2.54 6.79
C MET A 32 -14.81 -1.54 6.10
N SER A 33 -14.79 -0.28 6.53
CA SER A 33 -15.47 0.80 5.81
C SER A 33 -14.71 1.15 4.53
N LEU A 34 -15.45 1.39 3.44
CA LEU A 34 -14.89 1.90 2.19
C LEU A 34 -14.18 3.26 2.40
N SER A 35 -14.64 4.06 3.36
CA SER A 35 -14.00 5.35 3.70
C SER A 35 -12.57 5.20 4.26
N ALA A 36 -12.21 4.02 4.78
CA ALA A 36 -10.86 3.75 5.29
C ALA A 36 -9.86 3.42 4.16
N ILE A 37 -10.33 3.06 2.95
CA ILE A 37 -9.45 2.63 1.85
C ILE A 37 -8.51 3.75 1.40
N GLY A 38 -8.98 5.00 1.34
CA GLY A 38 -8.14 6.15 0.97
C GLY A 38 -6.92 6.28 1.89
N PRO A 39 -7.13 6.46 3.21
CA PRO A 39 -6.05 6.49 4.19
C PRO A 39 -5.16 5.24 4.18
N ILE A 40 -5.73 4.05 4.01
CA ILE A 40 -4.96 2.79 3.93
C ILE A 40 -4.01 2.79 2.73
N ASN A 41 -4.51 3.16 1.55
CA ASN A 41 -3.68 3.20 0.35
C ASN A 41 -2.61 4.27 0.47
N GLN A 42 -2.92 5.45 1.04
CA GLN A 42 -1.91 6.49 1.28
C GLN A 42 -0.82 6.02 2.25
N PHE A 43 -1.19 5.30 3.31
CA PHE A 43 -0.23 4.72 4.24
C PHE A 43 0.70 3.70 3.55
N VAL A 44 0.15 2.81 2.72
CA VAL A 44 0.97 1.82 2.01
C VAL A 44 1.85 2.46 0.94
N ASP A 45 1.38 3.50 0.25
CA ASP A 45 2.22 4.27 -0.69
C ASP A 45 3.39 4.94 0.03
N PHE A 46 3.13 5.54 1.20
CA PHE A 46 4.18 6.09 2.06
C PHE A 46 5.17 5.01 2.50
N LEU A 47 4.67 3.85 2.95
CA LEU A 47 5.51 2.72 3.36
C LEU A 47 6.45 2.26 2.24
N PHE A 48 5.94 2.17 1.00
CA PHE A 48 6.72 1.80 -0.17
C PHE A 48 7.72 2.87 -0.58
N THR A 49 7.32 4.15 -0.54
CA THR A 49 8.16 5.28 -0.93
C THR A 49 9.37 5.47 -0.01
N TYR A 50 9.20 5.20 1.29
CA TYR A 50 10.23 5.42 2.31
C TYR A 50 10.75 4.13 2.95
N GLN A 51 10.64 3.02 2.21
CA GLN A 51 11.01 1.68 2.69
C GLN A 51 12.46 1.60 3.19
N ASP A 52 13.39 2.32 2.55
CA ASP A 52 14.81 2.42 2.91
C ASP A 52 15.07 3.15 4.23
N LYS A 53 14.15 4.04 4.63
CA LYS A 53 14.24 4.81 5.89
C LYS A 53 13.50 4.15 7.03
N ILE A 54 12.44 3.41 6.72
CA ILE A 54 11.59 2.75 7.71
C ILE A 54 12.20 1.42 8.15
N PHE A 55 12.76 0.66 7.21
CA PHE A 55 13.33 -0.65 7.49
C PHE A 55 14.85 -0.61 7.31
N ILE A 56 15.57 -1.08 8.33
CA ILE A 56 17.00 -1.35 8.25
C ILE A 56 17.12 -2.74 7.60
N ILE A 57 17.33 -2.77 6.28
CA ILE A 57 17.53 -4.00 5.50
C ILE A 57 18.98 -4.04 5.03
#